data_AF-A0AAV2Z4L6-F1
#
_entry.id   AF-A0AAV2Z4L6-F1
#
_cell.length_a   1.000
_cell.length_b   1.000
_cell.length_c   1.000
_cell.angle_alpha   90.00
_cell.angle_beta   90.00
_cell.angle_gamma   90.00
#
_symmetry.space_group_name_H-M   'P 1'
#
loop_
_entity.id
_entity.type
_entity.pdbx_description
1 polymer ?
#
loop_
_entity_poly.entity_id
_entity_poly.type
_entity_poly.pdbx_seq_one_letter_code
_entity_poly.pdbx_strand_id
1 'polypeptide(L)'
;MDVYLFREQVRIPTNRHKSPRAPRLVRRDSLRPRKPDFQVARRYSEFEALRTRVWEAAQRPHQQRCEYCDEFLRFMLFSRSQPSLRVKFTTGPKKRMGILERFINELVGVTQAQRPRCLATCTGFELMPILVRRFLECNRTVLAE
;
A
#
# COMPACT_ATOMS: atom_id res chain seq x y z
N MET A 1 4.44 -6.58 -11.78
CA MET A 1 4.74 -6.59 -10.33
C MET A 1 3.49 -6.94 -9.60
N ASP A 2 3.62 -7.78 -8.58
CA ASP A 2 2.51 -8.28 -7.81
C ASP A 2 2.12 -7.27 -6.72
N VAL A 3 0.83 -6.93 -6.64
CA VAL A 3 0.31 -5.98 -5.66
C VAL A 3 -0.74 -6.66 -4.77
N TYR A 4 -0.62 -6.46 -3.47
CA TYR A 4 -1.47 -7.05 -2.44
C TYR A 4 -2.22 -5.93 -1.71
N LEU A 5 -3.55 -5.94 -1.76
CA LEU A 5 -4.39 -4.98 -1.04
C LEU A 5 -4.60 -5.45 0.40
N PHE A 6 -4.72 -4.54 1.36
CA PHE A 6 -5.18 -4.93 2.69
C PHE A 6 -6.71 -5.09 2.66
N ARG A 7 -7.20 -6.32 2.79
CA ARG A 7 -8.64 -6.60 2.99
C ARG A 7 -8.82 -6.94 4.46
N GLU A 8 -9.34 -5.99 5.23
CA GLU A 8 -9.82 -6.30 6.56
C GLU A 8 -10.97 -7.30 6.41
N GLN A 9 -10.79 -8.52 6.92
CA GLN A 9 -11.82 -9.56 6.83
C GLN A 9 -12.98 -9.21 7.76
N VAL A 10 -13.87 -8.31 7.34
CA VAL A 10 -15.18 -8.13 7.97
C VAL A 10 -16.05 -9.31 7.56
N ARG A 11 -15.79 -10.47 8.16
CA ARG A 11 -16.76 -11.57 8.11
C ARG A 11 -17.80 -11.27 9.17
N ILE A 12 -18.99 -10.86 8.74
CA ILE A 12 -20.17 -10.84 9.58
C ILE A 12 -20.36 -12.29 10.08
N PRO A 13 -20.41 -12.54 11.39
CA PRO A 13 -20.66 -13.88 11.89
C PRO A 13 -22.12 -14.24 11.59
N THR A 14 -22.37 -14.87 10.45
CA THR A 14 -23.63 -15.56 10.19
C THR A 14 -23.62 -16.92 10.89
N ASN A 15 -23.79 -16.91 12.21
CA ASN A 15 -24.57 -17.98 12.84
C ASN A 15 -25.11 -17.56 14.22
N ARG A 16 -26.42 -17.32 14.25
CA ARG A 16 -27.25 -17.53 15.44
C ARG A 16 -27.07 -19.00 15.81
N HIS A 17 -26.51 -19.29 16.97
CA HIS A 17 -27.03 -20.25 17.97
C HIS A 17 -25.95 -20.43 19.05
N LYS A 18 -26.38 -20.29 20.30
CA LYS A 18 -25.54 -20.32 21.50
C LYS A 18 -24.84 -21.69 21.62
N SER A 19 -23.51 -21.71 21.63
CA SER A 19 -22.74 -22.81 22.21
C SER A 19 -21.52 -22.26 22.96
N PRO A 20 -21.41 -22.45 24.28
CA PRO A 20 -20.31 -21.95 25.08
C PRO A 20 -19.20 -23.02 25.13
N ARG A 21 -18.37 -23.10 24.09
CA ARG A 21 -17.01 -23.68 24.07
C ARG A 21 -16.64 -24.01 22.62
N ALA A 22 -16.05 -23.04 21.92
CA ALA A 22 -15.22 -23.32 20.75
C ALA A 22 -13.86 -22.68 21.01
N PRO A 23 -12.74 -23.45 20.99
CA PRO A 23 -11.41 -22.87 20.97
C PRO A 23 -11.31 -21.92 19.78
N ARG A 24 -10.69 -20.75 19.97
CA ARG A 24 -10.36 -19.84 18.88
C ARG A 24 -9.59 -20.61 17.82
N LEU A 25 -10.26 -21.05 16.76
CA LEU A 25 -9.65 -21.53 15.55
C LEU A 25 -8.94 -20.33 14.91
N VAL A 26 -7.71 -20.07 15.35
CA VAL A 26 -6.74 -19.27 14.61
C VAL A 26 -6.59 -20.00 13.28
N ARG A 27 -7.33 -19.51 12.28
CA ARG A 27 -7.44 -20.15 10.98
C ARG A 27 -6.05 -20.27 10.38
N ARG A 28 -5.62 -21.51 10.16
CA ARG A 28 -4.38 -21.95 9.47
C ARG A 28 -4.29 -21.50 7.99
N ASP A 29 -5.05 -20.48 7.58
CA ASP A 29 -5.06 -19.92 6.22
C ASP A 29 -3.81 -19.08 5.91
N SER A 30 -3.00 -18.75 6.92
CA SER A 30 -1.75 -17.99 6.79
C SER A 30 -0.57 -18.79 6.21
N LEU A 31 -0.72 -20.09 5.96
CA LEU A 31 0.36 -20.95 5.45
C LEU A 31 0.38 -21.13 3.92
N ARG A 32 -0.66 -20.70 3.20
CA ARG A 32 -0.65 -20.70 1.74
C ARG A 32 -0.15 -19.34 1.24
N PRO A 33 0.77 -19.28 0.27
CA PRO A 33 1.15 -18.02 -0.36
C PRO A 33 -0.12 -17.31 -0.85
N ARG A 34 -0.39 -16.13 -0.31
CA ARG A 34 -1.52 -15.31 -0.76
C ARG A 34 -1.29 -15.00 -2.24
N LYS A 35 -2.31 -15.24 -3.08
CA LYS A 35 -2.27 -14.78 -4.48
C LYS A 35 -2.33 -13.24 -4.52
N PRO A 36 -1.59 -12.57 -5.42
CA PRO A 36 -1.71 -11.13 -5.60
C PRO A 36 -3.12 -10.74 -6.03
N ASP A 37 -3.59 -9.56 -5.59
CA ASP A 37 -4.92 -9.07 -5.96
C ASP A 37 -4.94 -8.60 -7.43
N PHE A 38 -3.80 -8.15 -7.97
CA PHE A 38 -3.59 -7.84 -9.39
C PHE A 38 -2.10 -7.65 -9.69
N GLN A 39 -1.79 -7.57 -10.99
CA GLN A 39 -0.46 -7.23 -11.48
C GLN A 39 -0.43 -5.84 -12.11
N VAL A 40 0.66 -5.12 -11.86
CA VAL A 40 0.92 -3.80 -12.42
C VAL A 40 2.15 -3.86 -13.32
N ALA A 41 2.01 -3.37 -14.55
CA ALA A 41 3.09 -3.23 -15.53
C ALA A 41 3.32 -1.74 -15.82
N ARG A 42 4.45 -1.21 -15.32
CA ARG A 42 4.77 0.22 -15.37
C ARG A 42 6.25 0.44 -15.64
N ARG A 43 6.57 1.55 -16.30
CA ARG A 43 7.94 2.01 -16.50
C ARG A 43 8.52 2.46 -15.16
N TYR A 44 9.82 2.29 -15.00
CA TYR A 44 10.54 2.72 -13.79
C TYR A 44 10.31 4.20 -13.44
N SER A 45 10.30 5.07 -14.46
CA SER A 45 10.07 6.51 -14.29
C SER A 45 8.66 6.84 -13.75
N GLU A 46 7.67 5.99 -14.01
CA GLU A 46 6.32 6.19 -13.46
C GLU A 46 6.30 5.93 -11.95
N PHE A 47 7.14 5.01 -11.43
CA PHE A 47 7.31 4.81 -9.98
C PHE A 47 8.03 5.99 -9.33
N GLU A 48 9.06 6.54 -9.98
CA GLU A 48 9.73 7.78 -9.51
C GLU A 48 8.72 8.95 -9.45
N ALA A 49 7.91 9.12 -10.50
CA ALA A 49 6.88 10.16 -10.54
C ALA A 49 5.81 9.95 -9.46
N LEU A 50 5.35 8.71 -9.24
CA LEU A 50 4.41 8.39 -8.16
C LEU A 50 5.00 8.78 -6.81
N ARG A 51 6.24 8.35 -6.51
CA ARG A 51 6.97 8.68 -5.28
C ARG A 51 6.99 10.19 -5.04
N THR A 52 7.36 10.97 -6.05
CA THR A 52 7.43 12.44 -5.93
C THR A 52 6.06 13.03 -5.62
N ARG A 53 5.01 12.62 -6.34
CA ARG A 53 3.65 13.17 -6.14
C ARG A 53 3.08 12.85 -4.75
N VAL A 54 3.27 11.63 -4.26
CA VAL A 54 2.80 11.26 -2.90
C VAL A 54 3.62 11.98 -1.82
N TRP A 55 4.91 12.20 -2.03
CA TRP A 55 5.77 13.00 -1.15
C TRP A 55 5.33 14.46 -1.09
N GLU A 56 5.07 15.08 -2.24
CA GLU A 56 4.54 16.45 -2.31
C GLU A 56 3.19 16.57 -1.60
N ALA A 57 2.28 15.61 -1.80
CA ALA A 57 0.98 15.60 -1.13
C ALA A 57 1.11 15.53 0.41
N ALA A 58 2.04 14.72 0.92
CA ALA A 58 2.25 14.55 2.36
C ALA A 58 2.95 15.74 3.04
N GLN A 59 3.75 16.50 2.30
CA GLN A 59 4.45 17.68 2.84
C GLN A 59 3.58 18.94 2.87
N ARG A 60 2.39 18.93 2.24
CA ARG A 60 1.53 20.11 2.23
C ARG A 60 1.14 20.50 3.65
N PRO A 61 1.29 21.78 4.02
CA PRO A 61 1.00 22.24 5.36
C PRO A 61 -0.48 22.05 5.69
N HIS A 62 -0.74 21.54 6.88
CA HIS A 62 -2.07 21.46 7.48
C HIS A 62 -1.97 21.82 8.96
N GLN A 63 -3.07 22.29 9.56
CA GLN A 63 -3.06 22.98 10.86
C GLN A 63 -2.42 22.20 12.01
N GLN A 64 -2.50 20.87 12.02
CA GLN A 64 -1.88 20.03 13.05
C GLN A 64 -1.14 18.85 12.47
N ARG A 65 -0.05 18.46 13.12
CA ARG A 65 0.71 17.26 12.77
C ARG A 65 -0.22 16.03 12.70
N CYS A 66 -0.14 15.28 11.61
CA CYS A 66 -1.06 14.20 11.27
C CYS A 66 -0.33 12.85 11.33
N GLU A 67 -0.83 11.90 12.12
CA GLU A 67 -0.19 10.58 12.29
C GLU A 67 -0.02 9.84 10.95
N TYR A 68 -1.01 9.99 10.05
CA TYR A 68 -0.97 9.42 8.69
C TYR A 68 0.22 9.95 7.87
N CYS A 69 0.41 11.27 7.90
CA CYS A 69 1.47 11.98 7.18
C CYS A 69 2.83 11.63 7.78
N ASP A 70 2.93 11.58 9.11
CA ASP A 70 4.16 11.20 9.80
C ASP A 70 4.58 9.75 9.49
N GLU A 71 3.64 8.80 9.51
CA GLU A 71 3.90 7.41 9.16
C GLU A 71 4.39 7.29 7.72
N PHE A 72 3.75 8.00 6.80
CA PHE A 72 4.18 8.06 5.41
C PHE A 72 5.56 8.72 5.24
N LEU A 73 5.82 9.85 5.88
CA LEU A 73 7.12 10.52 5.81
C LEU A 73 8.23 9.61 6.37
N ARG A 74 7.97 8.87 7.47
CA ARG A 74 8.91 7.85 7.98
C ARG A 74 9.17 6.76 6.94
N PHE A 75 8.12 6.22 6.31
CA PHE A 75 8.29 5.25 5.22
C PHE A 75 9.17 5.82 4.10
N MET A 76 8.91 7.04 3.66
CA MET A 76 9.64 7.71 2.59
C MET A 76 11.08 8.12 2.95
N LEU A 77 11.39 8.31 4.23
CA LEU A 77 12.75 8.64 4.69
C LEU A 77 13.57 7.38 4.98
N PHE A 78 12.96 6.33 5.54
CA PHE A 78 13.68 5.17 6.05
C PHE A 78 13.55 3.91 5.20
N SER A 79 12.58 3.83 4.28
CA SER A 79 12.48 2.67 3.39
C SER A 79 13.69 2.60 2.46
N ARG A 80 14.36 1.45 2.46
CA ARG A 80 15.46 1.14 1.52
C ARG A 80 14.94 0.76 0.13
N SER A 81 13.62 0.70 -0.02
CA SER A 81 12.93 0.15 -1.18
C SER A 81 12.30 1.28 -1.99
N GLN A 82 13.12 2.23 -2.43
CA GLN A 82 12.61 3.45 -3.07
C GLN A 82 13.09 3.59 -4.53
N PRO A 83 12.20 3.98 -5.44
CA PRO A 83 12.60 4.37 -6.78
C PRO A 83 13.48 5.61 -6.69
N SER A 84 14.72 5.49 -7.16
CA SER A 84 15.70 6.58 -7.21
C SER A 84 16.68 6.39 -8.38
N LEU A 85 17.31 7.48 -8.82
CA LEU A 85 18.35 7.41 -9.85
C LEU A 85 19.47 6.45 -9.44
N ARG A 86 19.89 6.47 -8.16
CA ARG A 86 20.88 5.52 -7.62
C ARG A 86 20.46 4.07 -7.87
N VAL A 87 19.23 3.70 -7.49
CA VAL A 87 18.71 2.33 -7.73
C VAL A 87 18.66 2.02 -9.23
N LYS A 88 18.26 2.97 -10.07
CA LYS A 88 18.20 2.81 -11.53
C LYS A 88 19.56 2.44 -12.14
N PHE A 89 20.65 3.05 -11.68
CA PHE A 89 21.98 2.84 -12.27
C PHE A 89 22.82 1.77 -11.58
N THR A 90 22.56 1.47 -10.30
CA THR A 90 23.36 0.52 -9.51
C THR A 90 22.75 -0.89 -9.41
N THR A 91 21.54 -1.10 -9.93
CA THR A 91 20.85 -2.39 -9.83
C THR A 91 20.45 -2.94 -11.19
N GLY A 92 20.64 -4.26 -11.34
CA GLY A 92 20.13 -5.01 -12.49
C GLY A 92 18.60 -5.16 -12.48
N PRO A 93 17.97 -5.54 -13.61
CA PRO A 93 16.52 -5.58 -13.76
C PRO A 93 15.77 -6.40 -12.71
N LYS A 94 16.26 -7.61 -12.36
CA LYS A 94 15.62 -8.47 -11.34
C LYS A 94 15.60 -7.82 -9.96
N LYS A 95 16.73 -7.28 -9.51
CA LYS A 95 16.84 -6.59 -8.21
C LYS A 95 15.97 -5.34 -8.17
N ARG A 96 15.96 -4.57 -9.26
CA ARG A 96 15.11 -3.40 -9.42
C ARG A 96 13.63 -3.75 -9.34
N MET A 97 13.24 -4.87 -9.95
CA MET A 97 11.86 -5.33 -9.92
C MET A 97 11.40 -5.63 -8.48
N GLY A 98 12.22 -6.36 -7.70
CA GLY A 98 11.92 -6.62 -6.30
C GLY A 98 11.87 -5.36 -5.43
N ILE A 99 12.71 -4.36 -5.70
CA ILE A 99 12.66 -3.06 -5.02
C ILE A 99 11.33 -2.35 -5.30
N LEU A 100 10.92 -2.28 -6.56
CA LEU A 100 9.68 -1.61 -6.95
C LEU A 100 8.42 -2.36 -6.49
N GLU A 101 8.46 -3.68 -6.47
CA GLU A 101 7.38 -4.49 -5.92
C GLU A 101 7.21 -4.27 -4.42
N ARG A 102 8.32 -4.21 -3.67
CA ARG A 102 8.25 -3.89 -2.25
C ARG A 102 7.78 -2.46 -2.02
N PHE A 103 8.29 -1.50 -2.80
CA PHE A 103 7.88 -0.09 -2.75
C PHE A 103 6.36 0.07 -2.86
N ILE A 104 5.75 -0.52 -3.90
CA ILE A 104 4.33 -0.32 -4.16
C ILE A 104 3.46 -1.00 -3.10
N ASN A 105 3.85 -2.16 -2.59
CA ASN A 105 3.12 -2.85 -1.53
C ASN A 105 3.21 -2.11 -0.19
N GLU A 106 4.39 -1.59 0.18
CA GLU A 106 4.54 -0.74 1.37
C GLU A 106 3.71 0.55 1.23
N LEU A 107 3.75 1.19 0.06
CA LEU A 107 2.97 2.40 -0.23
C LEU A 107 1.45 2.16 -0.15
N VAL A 108 0.98 1.05 -0.71
CA VAL A 108 -0.44 0.64 -0.61
C VAL A 108 -0.83 0.40 0.85
N GLY A 109 0.02 -0.27 1.63
CA GLY A 109 -0.25 -0.52 3.05
C GLY A 109 -0.41 0.78 3.85
N VAL A 110 0.52 1.72 3.69
CA VAL A 110 0.46 3.03 4.37
C VAL A 110 -0.74 3.85 3.91
N THR A 111 -1.06 3.83 2.61
CA THR A 111 -2.17 4.64 2.08
C THR A 111 -3.55 4.09 2.40
N GLN A 112 -3.69 2.78 2.63
CA GLN A 112 -4.94 2.13 3.04
C GLN A 112 -5.18 2.12 4.54
N ALA A 113 -4.18 2.45 5.36
CA ALA A 113 -4.33 2.49 6.80
C ALA A 113 -5.47 3.45 7.17
N GLN A 114 -6.62 2.90 7.60
CA GLN A 114 -7.72 3.70 8.11
C GLN A 114 -7.27 4.34 9.41
N ARG A 115 -7.05 5.65 9.40
CA ARG A 115 -6.62 6.41 10.56
C ARG A 115 -7.73 7.36 10.98
N PRO A 116 -8.46 7.08 12.07
CA PRO A 116 -9.56 7.92 12.54
C PRO A 116 -9.11 9.31 13.03
N ARG A 117 -7.79 9.54 13.14
CA ARG A 117 -7.18 10.78 13.65
C ARG A 117 -6.68 11.72 12.56
N CYS A 118 -6.99 11.47 11.29
CA CYS A 118 -6.64 12.42 10.23
C CYS A 118 -7.72 13.51 10.11
N LEU A 119 -7.31 14.77 10.17
CA LEU A 119 -8.23 15.91 10.03
C LEU A 119 -8.78 15.97 8.59
N ALA A 120 -10.01 16.44 8.45
CA ALA A 120 -10.67 16.62 7.14
C ALA A 120 -9.91 17.54 6.16
N THR A 121 -8.97 18.35 6.66
CA THR A 121 -8.14 19.27 5.86
C THR A 121 -6.79 18.68 5.45
N CYS A 122 -6.50 17.41 5.80
CA CYS A 122 -5.24 16.78 5.44
C CYS A 122 -5.22 16.42 3.94
N THR A 123 -4.50 17.24 3.16
CA THR A 123 -4.35 17.01 1.72
C THR A 123 -3.65 15.69 1.41
N GLY A 124 -2.73 15.24 2.27
CA GLY A 124 -2.06 13.95 2.11
C GLY A 124 -3.05 12.79 2.16
N PHE A 125 -3.95 12.78 3.15
CA PHE A 125 -4.97 11.74 3.33
C PHE A 125 -5.99 11.73 2.19
N GLU A 126 -6.31 12.89 1.63
CA GLU A 126 -7.21 12.99 0.47
C GLU A 126 -6.53 12.54 -0.83
N LEU A 127 -5.35 13.07 -1.14
CA LEU A 127 -4.72 12.89 -2.46
C LEU A 127 -3.95 11.59 -2.60
N MET A 128 -3.23 11.14 -1.56
CA MET A 128 -2.33 9.99 -1.70
C MET A 128 -3.08 8.69 -2.09
N PRO A 129 -4.24 8.34 -1.48
CA PRO A 129 -5.01 7.18 -1.91
C PRO A 129 -5.48 7.28 -3.36
N ILE A 130 -5.84 8.48 -3.82
CA ILE A 130 -6.28 8.73 -5.21
C ILE A 130 -5.10 8.54 -6.19
N LEU A 131 -3.94 9.10 -5.87
CA LEU A 131 -2.73 8.98 -6.68
C LEU A 131 -2.28 7.52 -6.81
N VAL A 132 -2.26 6.80 -5.69
CA VAL A 132 -1.93 5.36 -5.67
C VAL A 132 -2.96 4.57 -6.46
N ARG A 133 -4.26 4.79 -6.22
CA ARG A 133 -5.32 4.10 -6.98
C ARG A 133 -5.17 4.29 -8.50
N ARG A 134 -5.02 5.53 -8.96
CA ARG A 134 -4.83 5.84 -10.40
C ARG A 134 -3.61 5.15 -11.00
N PHE A 135 -2.51 5.09 -10.25
CA PHE A 135 -1.31 4.39 -10.68
C PHE A 135 -1.55 2.90 -10.88
N LEU A 136 -2.30 2.27 -9.97
CA LEU A 136 -2.62 0.85 -9.98
C LEU A 136 -3.66 0.48 -11.06
N GLU A 137 -4.61 1.36 -11.34
CA GLU A 137 -5.72 1.12 -12.28
C GLU A 137 -5.31 1.25 -13.75
N CYS A 138 -4.44 2.21 -14.06
CA CYS A 138 -4.03 2.40 -15.44
C CYS A 138 -3.05 1.25 -15.82
N ASN A 139 -3.41 0.48 -16.84
CA ASN A 139 -2.80 -0.80 -17.26
C ASN A 139 -2.98 -1.99 -16.30
N ARG A 140 -4.09 -2.09 -15.58
CA ARG A 140 -4.43 -3.28 -14.78
C ARG A 140 -4.72 -4.48 -15.69
N THR A 141 -3.92 -5.54 -15.59
CA THR A 141 -4.36 -6.88 -16.01
C THR A 141 -5.04 -7.53 -14.82
N VAL A 142 -6.37 -7.68 -14.90
CA VAL A 142 -7.12 -8.46 -13.90
C VAL A 142 -6.75 -9.92 -14.12
N LEU A 143 -6.17 -10.57 -13.11
CA LEU A 143 -6.01 -12.03 -13.13
C LEU A 143 -7.42 -12.62 -13.01
N ALA A 144 -7.95 -13.16 -14.11
CA ALA A 144 -9.24 -13.83 -14.14
C ALA A 144 -9.25 -14.99 -13.12
N GLU A 145 -10.36 -15.13 -12.41
CA GLU A 145 -10.62 -16.20 -11.43
C GLU A 145 -10.81 -17.57 -12.09
#